data_AF-A0A366XSK4-F1
#
_entry.id   AF-A0A366XSK4-F1
#
_cell.length_a   1.000
_cell.length_b   1.000
_cell.length_c   1.000
_cell.angle_alpha   90.00
_cell.angle_beta   90.00
_cell.angle_gamma   90.00
#
_symmetry.space_group_name_H-M   'P 1'
#
loop_
_entity.id
_entity.type
_entity.pdbx_description
1 polymer ?
#
loop_
_entity_poly.entity_id
_entity_poly.type
_entity_poly.pdbx_seq_one_letter_code
_entity_poly.pdbx_strand_id
1 'polypeptide(L)'
;MKLGARTIKTGIAITLSIYLAALFNLGSVTIAAIAATFAIQPSIYRSYQTILEQVQSNVIGAFFAILFFISVGNDPFIIGLVVVIVIAINLKLKIESTIPLAIVTVIVLMESPGGDFITFAVDRFLLILLGVLSSFLVNLFFVPPRYETKLYYKVLSTTEEILKWMRLITRHASEYTVLKEDLMTLREHIIKTNQYYLFYKEERNYIRQKQFPKGRKLVLYRQMIATTTKALETLKSLHRHENELSQAPDKLQKLVRDQIDCLTNYHERILLKYNGKLRSQPIQSTVDELCYGKQFLTDEFLAYYKDDEVNVRLFPVIALIIDYSEQLEHLNKLIESFQTYHKEQNEVRISEKEIID
;
A
#
# COMPACT_ATOMS: atom_id res chain seq x y z
N MET A 1 23.44 2.39 -5.20
CA MET A 1 22.48 1.96 -4.15
C MET A 1 22.27 3.15 -3.22
N LYS A 2 21.10 3.80 -3.23
CA LYS A 2 20.82 4.92 -2.32
C LYS A 2 20.34 4.35 -0.97
N LEU A 3 21.00 4.71 0.13
CA LEU A 3 20.54 4.36 1.47
C LEU A 3 19.23 5.08 1.74
N GLY A 4 18.13 4.34 1.88
CA GLY A 4 16.82 4.94 2.14
C GLY A 4 16.75 5.55 3.54
N ALA A 5 15.90 6.58 3.71
CA ALA A 5 15.67 7.24 5.00
C ALA A 5 15.33 6.26 6.15
N ARG A 6 14.71 5.11 5.82
CA ARG A 6 14.44 4.03 6.77
C ARG A 6 15.71 3.44 7.38
N THR A 7 16.74 3.21 6.57
CA THR A 7 18.01 2.62 7.04
C THR A 7 18.73 3.58 8.00
N ILE A 8 18.70 4.87 7.67
CA ILE A 8 19.32 5.92 8.50
C ILE A 8 18.62 6.00 9.86
N LYS A 9 17.29 6.09 9.89
CA LYS A 9 16.56 6.14 11.17
C LYS A 9 16.72 4.87 12.00
N THR A 10 16.83 3.70 11.38
CA THR A 10 17.12 2.46 12.10
C THR A 10 18.49 2.54 12.77
N GLY A 11 19.52 2.98 12.04
CA GLY A 11 20.87 3.17 12.61
C GLY A 11 20.86 4.14 13.80
N ILE A 12 20.19 5.28 13.67
CA ILE A 12 20.07 6.27 14.75
C ILE A 12 19.32 5.72 15.96
N ALA A 13 18.23 4.96 15.74
CA ALA A 13 17.49 4.31 16.82
C ALA A 13 18.33 3.29 17.58
N ILE A 14 19.13 2.49 16.86
CA ILE A 14 20.08 1.55 17.46
C ILE A 14 21.11 2.31 18.29
N THR A 15 21.77 3.33 17.73
CA THR A 15 22.76 4.15 18.43
C THR A 15 22.17 4.78 19.70
N LEU A 16 20.97 5.38 19.60
CA LEU A 16 20.29 5.98 20.74
C LEU A 16 20.00 4.95 21.84
N SER A 17 19.50 3.76 21.46
CA SER A 17 19.20 2.70 22.42
C SER A 17 20.44 2.20 23.18
N ILE A 18 21.57 2.10 22.48
CA ILE A 18 22.86 1.69 23.06
C ILE A 18 23.34 2.74 24.07
N TYR A 19 23.31 4.02 23.70
CA TYR A 19 23.70 5.11 24.61
C TYR A 19 22.82 5.18 25.84
N LEU A 20 21.50 5.03 25.69
CA LEU A 20 20.59 5.03 26.83
C LEU A 20 20.83 3.82 27.74
N ALA A 21 21.00 2.61 27.18
CA ALA A 21 21.28 1.42 27.98
C ALA A 21 22.62 1.54 28.74
N ALA A 22 23.65 2.11 28.11
CA ALA A 22 24.93 2.40 28.77
C ALA A 22 24.79 3.46 29.88
N LEU A 23 24.00 4.50 29.66
CA LEU A 23 23.75 5.56 30.65
C LEU A 23 23.08 5.03 31.93
N PHE A 24 22.19 4.05 31.79
CA PHE A 24 21.54 3.37 32.92
C PHE A 24 22.37 2.21 33.51
N ASN A 25 23.61 2.00 33.04
CA ASN A 25 24.49 0.90 33.47
C ASN A 25 23.87 -0.50 33.34
N LEU A 26 23.03 -0.71 32.33
CA LEU A 26 22.41 -2.02 32.07
C LEU A 26 23.40 -2.92 31.34
N GLY A 27 23.71 -4.09 31.92
CA GLY A 27 24.87 -4.91 31.55
C GLY A 27 24.89 -5.52 30.14
N SER A 28 23.79 -5.46 29.37
CA SER A 28 23.71 -6.08 28.05
C SER A 28 23.05 -5.16 27.03
N VAL A 29 23.84 -4.15 26.67
CA VAL A 29 23.52 -3.09 25.72
C VAL A 29 23.08 -3.62 24.33
N THR A 30 23.53 -4.81 23.94
CA THR A 30 23.15 -5.48 22.68
C THR A 30 21.66 -5.75 22.57
N ILE A 31 20.97 -6.04 23.67
CA ILE A 31 19.52 -6.31 23.62
C ILE A 31 18.70 -5.05 23.36
N ALA A 32 19.13 -3.89 23.88
CA ALA A 32 18.49 -2.62 23.56
C ALA A 32 18.59 -2.32 22.05
N ALA A 33 19.74 -2.60 21.44
CA ALA A 33 19.94 -2.47 19.99
C ALA A 33 19.04 -3.41 19.17
N ILE A 34 18.95 -4.69 19.58
CA ILE A 34 18.08 -5.68 18.93
C ILE A 34 16.62 -5.23 19.03
N ALA A 35 16.18 -4.81 20.22
CA ALA A 35 14.83 -4.30 20.45
C ALA A 35 14.51 -3.07 19.59
N ALA A 36 15.44 -2.10 19.50
CA ALA A 36 15.27 -0.91 18.65
C ALA A 36 15.13 -1.27 17.16
N THR A 37 15.88 -2.27 16.70
CA THR A 37 15.86 -2.76 15.32
C THR A 37 14.50 -3.35 14.96
N PHE A 38 13.93 -4.20 15.81
CA PHE A 38 12.63 -4.82 15.57
C PHE A 38 11.45 -3.85 15.80
N ALA A 39 11.64 -2.81 16.61
CA ALA A 39 10.61 -1.82 16.90
C ALA A 39 10.45 -0.73 15.81
N ILE A 40 11.37 -0.62 14.84
CA ILE A 40 11.35 0.47 13.86
C ILE A 40 10.23 0.27 12.81
N GLN A 41 9.15 1.03 12.99
CA GLN A 41 8.00 0.95 12.09
C GLN A 41 8.03 1.98 10.94
N PRO A 42 7.29 1.75 9.84
CA PRO A 42 7.20 2.70 8.74
C PRO A 42 6.44 3.98 9.11
N SER A 43 5.43 3.88 9.98
CA SER A 43 4.60 5.01 10.42
C SER A 43 4.64 5.20 11.94
N ILE A 44 4.39 6.44 12.39
CA ILE A 44 4.34 6.77 13.83
C ILE A 44 3.18 6.05 14.51
N TYR A 45 2.03 5.94 13.83
CA TYR A 45 0.86 5.22 14.33
C TYR A 45 1.18 3.75 14.62
N ARG A 46 1.82 3.05 13.67
CA ARG A 46 2.28 1.68 13.89
C ARG A 46 3.35 1.61 14.98
N SER A 47 4.25 2.60 15.06
CA SER A 47 5.25 2.66 16.13
C SER A 47 4.60 2.70 17.51
N TYR A 48 3.55 3.52 17.67
CA TYR A 48 2.80 3.60 18.92
C TYR A 48 2.10 2.29 19.28
N GLN A 49 1.42 1.65 18.31
CA GLN A 49 0.83 0.33 18.53
C GLN A 49 1.89 -0.70 18.94
N THR A 50 3.02 -0.69 18.24
CA THR A 50 4.14 -1.61 18.51
C THR A 50 4.66 -1.47 19.93
N ILE A 51 4.65 -0.27 20.55
CA ILE A 51 5.06 -0.14 21.97
C ILE A 51 4.18 -1.01 22.86
N LEU A 52 2.86 -0.90 22.73
CA LEU A 52 1.92 -1.64 23.57
C LEU A 52 1.99 -3.15 23.31
N GLU A 53 2.05 -3.53 22.03
CA GLU A 53 2.18 -4.93 21.61
C GLU A 53 3.50 -5.53 22.14
N GLN A 54 4.61 -4.79 22.08
CA GLN A 54 5.92 -5.27 22.54
C GLN A 54 5.93 -5.45 24.06
N VAL A 55 5.36 -4.52 24.81
CA VAL A 55 5.25 -4.66 26.27
C VAL A 55 4.45 -5.91 26.62
N GLN A 56 3.29 -6.10 26.00
CA GLN A 56 2.45 -7.27 26.25
C GLN A 56 3.15 -8.59 25.88
N SER A 57 3.73 -8.66 24.69
CA SER A 57 4.41 -9.85 24.17
C SER A 57 5.62 -10.25 24.99
N ASN A 58 6.45 -9.27 25.39
CA ASN A 58 7.63 -9.54 26.22
C ASN A 58 7.26 -9.90 27.66
N VAL A 59 6.18 -9.34 28.23
CA VAL A 59 5.67 -9.77 29.54
C VAL A 59 5.21 -11.23 29.48
N ILE A 60 4.50 -11.63 28.42
CA ILE A 60 4.09 -13.02 28.21
C ILE A 60 5.31 -13.93 28.08
N GLY A 61 6.28 -13.56 27.23
CA GLY A 61 7.52 -14.31 27.04
C GLY A 61 8.29 -14.49 28.35
N ALA A 62 8.48 -13.41 29.11
CA ALA A 62 9.13 -13.45 30.41
C ALA A 62 8.37 -14.31 31.43
N PHE A 63 7.04 -14.16 31.52
CA PHE A 63 6.21 -14.96 32.43
C PHE A 63 6.37 -16.46 32.19
N PHE A 64 6.25 -16.91 30.93
CA PHE A 64 6.40 -18.33 30.62
C PHE A 64 7.84 -18.82 30.76
N ALA A 65 8.84 -18.01 30.41
CA ALA A 65 10.24 -18.33 30.65
C ALA A 65 10.51 -18.55 32.15
N ILE A 66 10.05 -17.64 33.01
CA ILE A 66 10.19 -17.73 34.47
C ILE A 66 9.48 -18.99 35.00
N LEU A 67 8.24 -19.21 34.59
CA LEU A 67 7.43 -20.33 35.04
C LEU A 67 8.08 -21.69 34.74
N PHE A 68 8.54 -21.88 33.50
CA PHE A 68 9.14 -23.14 33.06
C PHE A 68 10.58 -23.33 33.56
N PHE A 69 11.36 -22.24 33.64
CA PHE A 69 12.71 -22.28 34.19
C PHE A 69 12.70 -22.80 35.63
N ILE A 70 11.78 -22.30 36.47
CA ILE A 70 11.68 -22.73 37.87
C ILE A 70 11.08 -24.15 37.99
N SER A 71 10.15 -24.52 37.10
CA SER A 71 9.42 -25.80 37.22
C SER A 71 10.16 -27.01 36.63
N VAL A 72 10.85 -26.82 35.49
CA VAL A 72 11.43 -27.91 34.70
C VAL A 72 12.93 -27.72 34.46
N GLY A 73 13.42 -26.48 34.53
CA GLY A 73 14.80 -26.12 34.23
C GLY A 73 14.97 -25.52 32.83
N ASN A 74 16.22 -25.50 32.35
CA ASN A 74 16.63 -24.83 31.12
C ASN A 74 17.14 -25.78 30.02
N ASP A 75 16.66 -27.03 30.02
CA ASP A 75 17.02 -27.95 28.94
C ASP A 75 16.59 -27.37 27.56
N PRO A 76 17.42 -27.48 26.51
CA PRO A 76 17.12 -26.93 25.19
C PRO A 76 15.75 -27.34 24.63
N PHE A 77 15.29 -28.56 24.91
CA PHE A 77 13.97 -29.02 24.51
C PHE A 77 12.85 -28.21 25.18
N ILE A 78 13.01 -27.89 26.46
CA ILE A 78 12.05 -27.08 27.23
C ILE A 78 12.03 -25.64 26.72
N ILE A 79 13.18 -25.05 26.40
CA ILE A 79 13.25 -23.71 25.79
C ILE A 79 12.45 -23.69 24.48
N GLY A 80 12.64 -24.70 23.61
CA GLY A 80 11.87 -24.84 22.38
C GLY A 80 10.36 -24.94 22.62
N LEU A 81 9.94 -25.73 23.62
CA LEU A 81 8.54 -25.87 23.99
C LEU A 81 7.93 -24.53 24.45
N VAL A 82 8.64 -23.78 25.30
CA VAL A 82 8.20 -22.47 25.79
C VAL A 82 8.06 -21.49 24.64
N VAL A 83 9.01 -21.48 23.70
CA VAL A 83 8.93 -20.66 22.48
C VAL A 83 7.67 -20.97 21.68
N VAL A 84 7.34 -22.25 21.47
CA VAL A 84 6.10 -22.65 20.76
C VAL A 84 4.85 -22.14 21.48
N ILE A 85 4.80 -22.25 22.81
CA ILE A 85 3.68 -21.75 23.63
C ILE A 85 3.55 -20.23 23.46
N VAL A 86 4.65 -19.48 23.58
CA VAL A 86 4.66 -18.02 23.45
C VAL A 86 4.25 -17.58 22.05
N ILE A 87 4.70 -18.28 21.00
CA ILE A 87 4.26 -18.04 19.62
C ILE A 87 2.74 -18.23 19.50
N ALA A 88 2.21 -19.37 19.99
CA ALA A 88 0.79 -19.68 19.91
C ALA A 88 -0.08 -18.64 20.62
N ILE A 89 0.36 -18.15 21.79
CA ILE A 89 -0.35 -17.11 22.54
C ILE A 89 -0.33 -15.77 21.79
N ASN A 90 0.83 -15.36 21.27
CA ASN A 90 0.95 -14.11 20.50
C ASN A 90 0.13 -14.13 19.20
N LEU A 91 0.04 -15.28 18.53
CA LEU A 91 -0.85 -15.49 17.38
C LEU A 91 -2.33 -15.32 17.78
N LYS A 92 -2.74 -15.93 18.90
CA LYS A 92 -4.12 -15.80 19.42
C LYS A 92 -4.47 -14.35 19.79
N LEU A 93 -3.49 -13.59 20.26
CA LEU A 93 -3.63 -12.16 20.60
C LEU A 93 -3.50 -11.22 19.39
N LYS A 94 -3.17 -11.74 18.20
CA LYS A 94 -2.97 -10.98 16.95
C LYS A 94 -1.84 -9.94 17.01
N ILE A 95 -0.78 -10.23 17.78
CA ILE A 95 0.41 -9.35 17.95
C ILE A 95 1.67 -9.97 17.32
N GLU A 96 1.51 -10.53 16.13
CA GLU A 96 2.52 -11.33 15.40
C GLU A 96 3.82 -10.58 15.10
N SER A 97 3.72 -9.26 14.92
CA SER A 97 4.84 -8.34 14.68
C SER A 97 5.93 -8.40 15.77
N THR A 98 5.56 -8.83 16.97
CA THR A 98 6.43 -8.82 18.18
C THR A 98 7.06 -10.17 18.50
N ILE A 99 6.61 -11.24 17.83
CA ILE A 99 7.06 -12.61 18.06
C ILE A 99 8.59 -12.73 18.00
N PRO A 100 9.32 -12.17 17.01
CA PRO A 100 10.77 -12.31 16.95
C PRO A 100 11.48 -11.83 18.21
N LEU A 101 11.05 -10.71 18.79
CA LEU A 101 11.67 -10.15 19.99
C LEU A 101 11.29 -10.95 21.24
N ALA A 102 10.03 -11.41 21.34
CA ALA A 102 9.60 -12.25 22.46
C ALA A 102 10.35 -13.60 22.50
N ILE A 103 10.66 -14.18 21.34
CA ILE A 103 11.50 -15.39 21.24
C ILE A 103 12.90 -15.12 21.81
N VAL A 104 13.53 -14.01 21.42
CA VAL A 104 14.83 -13.59 21.97
C VAL A 104 14.76 -13.45 23.49
N THR A 105 13.69 -12.86 24.01
CA THR A 105 13.45 -12.71 25.45
C THR A 105 13.38 -14.07 26.16
N VAL A 106 12.63 -15.04 25.63
CA VAL A 106 12.54 -16.39 26.21
C VAL A 106 13.91 -17.07 26.25
N ILE A 107 14.63 -17.08 25.12
CA ILE A 107 15.93 -17.76 25.00
C ILE A 107 16.92 -17.17 26.02
N VAL A 108 17.05 -15.83 26.03
CA VAL A 108 18.02 -15.16 26.90
C VAL A 108 17.69 -15.32 28.39
N LEU A 109 16.40 -15.33 28.76
CA LEU A 109 16.01 -15.55 30.15
C LEU A 109 16.31 -16.98 30.58
N MET A 110 15.96 -17.98 29.77
CA MET A 110 16.16 -19.38 30.15
C MET A 110 17.63 -19.82 30.10
N GLU A 111 18.48 -19.16 29.31
CA GLU A 111 19.93 -19.40 29.29
C GLU A 111 20.66 -18.77 30.49
N SER A 112 19.97 -17.98 31.33
CA SER A 112 20.60 -17.25 32.43
C SER A 112 21.26 -18.17 33.47
N PRO A 113 22.43 -17.81 34.05
CA PRO A 113 23.22 -18.67 34.96
C PRO A 113 22.60 -18.99 36.34
N GLY A 114 21.29 -18.84 36.54
CA GLY A 114 20.61 -19.27 37.78
C GLY A 114 20.90 -18.43 39.04
N GLY A 115 21.54 -17.26 38.89
CA GLY A 115 21.76 -16.29 39.97
C GLY A 115 20.48 -15.52 40.35
N ASP A 116 20.60 -14.21 40.58
CA ASP A 116 19.47 -13.32 40.88
C ASP A 116 18.58 -13.12 39.64
N PHE A 117 17.76 -14.13 39.36
CA PHE A 117 17.01 -14.28 38.12
C PHE A 117 15.94 -13.20 37.95
N ILE A 118 15.35 -12.74 39.06
CA ILE A 118 14.34 -11.68 39.03
C ILE A 118 14.96 -10.35 38.62
N THR A 119 16.12 -9.97 39.19
CA THR A 119 16.81 -8.74 38.78
C THR A 119 17.28 -8.83 37.34
N PHE A 120 17.79 -9.99 36.91
CA PHE A 120 18.11 -10.24 35.51
C PHE A 120 16.89 -10.06 34.58
N ALA A 121 15.72 -10.57 34.96
CA ALA A 121 14.50 -10.43 34.18
C ALA A 121 14.01 -8.97 34.08
N VAL A 122 14.12 -8.21 35.18
CA VAL A 122 13.76 -6.78 35.22
C VAL A 122 14.71 -5.96 34.34
N ASP A 123 16.02 -6.17 34.45
CA ASP A 123 17.02 -5.49 33.61
C ASP A 123 16.80 -5.77 32.13
N ARG A 124 16.44 -7.01 31.79
CA ARG A 124 16.09 -7.41 30.42
C ARG A 124 14.85 -6.70 29.91
N PHE A 125 13.81 -6.61 30.72
CA PHE A 125 12.60 -5.88 30.37
C PHE A 125 12.89 -4.39 30.13
N LEU A 126 13.70 -3.75 30.99
CA LEU A 126 14.12 -2.36 30.84
C LEU A 126 14.93 -2.12 29.56
N LEU A 127 15.86 -3.02 29.22
CA LEU A 127 16.64 -2.94 27.97
C LEU A 127 15.73 -2.97 26.73
N ILE A 128 14.76 -3.88 26.71
CA ILE A 128 13.79 -3.98 25.61
C ILE A 128 12.95 -2.72 25.52
N LEU A 129 12.44 -2.23 26.65
CA LEU A 129 11.65 -1.01 26.71
C LEU A 129 12.44 0.20 26.20
N LEU A 130 13.70 0.35 26.60
CA LEU A 130 14.58 1.42 26.11
C LEU A 130 14.81 1.36 24.59
N GLY A 131 15.01 0.17 24.04
CA GLY A 131 15.14 -0.02 22.60
C GLY A 131 13.86 0.36 21.84
N VAL A 132 12.72 -0.12 22.31
CA VAL A 132 11.40 0.20 21.74
C VAL A 132 11.10 1.71 21.82
N LEU A 133 11.36 2.34 22.96
CA LEU A 133 11.17 3.78 23.16
C LEU A 133 12.11 4.61 22.29
N SER A 134 13.38 4.20 22.14
CA SER A 134 14.35 4.87 21.26
C SER A 134 13.88 4.84 19.81
N SER A 135 13.40 3.69 19.35
CA SER A 135 12.84 3.53 18.00
C SER A 135 11.63 4.43 17.76
N PHE A 136 10.75 4.54 18.76
CA PHE A 136 9.61 5.44 18.73
C PHE A 136 10.02 6.92 18.69
N LEU A 137 10.96 7.35 19.55
CA LEU A 137 11.46 8.72 19.59
C LEU A 137 12.08 9.12 18.26
N VAL A 138 12.92 8.26 17.68
CA VAL A 138 13.53 8.52 16.38
C VAL A 138 12.47 8.60 15.28
N ASN A 139 11.47 7.71 15.29
CA ASN A 139 10.33 7.78 14.36
C ASN A 139 9.48 9.04 14.53
N LEU A 140 9.44 9.64 15.72
CA LEU A 140 8.73 10.88 16.00
C LEU A 140 9.51 12.11 15.51
N PHE A 141 10.83 12.14 15.71
CA PHE A 141 11.69 13.26 15.33
C PHE A 141 12.02 13.30 13.83
N PHE A 142 12.09 12.14 13.16
CA PHE A 142 12.27 12.09 11.71
C PHE A 142 10.97 12.43 10.99
N VAL A 143 11.05 13.37 10.02
CA VAL A 143 9.90 13.87 9.25
C VAL A 143 9.18 12.69 8.59
N PRO A 144 7.87 12.51 8.82
CA PRO A 144 7.10 11.44 8.18
C PRO A 144 7.16 11.61 6.66
N PRO A 145 7.42 10.53 5.89
CA PRO A 145 7.44 10.62 4.45
C PRO A 145 6.08 11.10 3.94
N ARG A 146 6.08 12.02 2.97
CA ARG A 146 4.84 12.57 2.38
C ARG A 146 4.14 11.49 1.54
N TYR A 147 3.40 10.61 2.22
CA TYR A 147 2.72 9.48 1.59
C TYR A 147 1.69 9.91 0.55
N GLU A 148 1.08 11.09 0.69
CA GLU A 148 0.17 11.66 -0.31
C GLU A 148 0.85 11.83 -1.68
N THR A 149 2.02 12.47 -1.69
CA THR A 149 2.82 12.71 -2.91
C THR A 149 3.26 11.39 -3.53
N LYS A 150 3.79 10.46 -2.71
CA LYS A 150 4.23 9.14 -3.20
C LYS A 150 3.07 8.32 -3.75
N LEU A 151 1.92 8.35 -3.09
CA LEU A 151 0.70 7.70 -3.55
C LEU A 151 0.24 8.26 -4.88
N TYR A 152 0.13 9.59 -5.00
CA TYR A 152 -0.30 10.24 -6.24
C TYR A 152 0.58 9.86 -7.42
N TYR A 153 1.90 10.02 -7.30
CA TYR A 153 2.80 9.70 -8.41
C TYR A 153 2.81 8.22 -8.75
N LYS A 154 2.61 7.33 -7.76
CA LYS A 154 2.50 5.90 -8.05
C LYS A 154 1.19 5.58 -8.77
N VAL A 155 0.06 6.17 -8.40
CA VAL A 155 -1.21 6.07 -9.15
C VAL A 155 -1.02 6.59 -10.58
N LEU A 156 -0.45 7.77 -10.74
CA LEU A 156 -0.25 8.43 -12.03
C LEU A 156 0.62 7.57 -12.96
N SER A 157 1.84 7.24 -12.53
CA SER A 157 2.77 6.43 -13.34
C SER A 157 2.21 5.05 -13.71
N THR A 158 1.56 4.37 -12.76
CA THR A 158 0.92 3.07 -13.04
C THR A 158 -0.21 3.21 -14.05
N THR A 159 -0.99 4.29 -13.96
CA THR A 159 -2.07 4.56 -14.91
C THR A 159 -1.51 4.86 -16.30
N GLU A 160 -0.56 5.78 -16.43
CA GLU A 160 0.07 6.14 -17.71
C GLU A 160 0.65 4.91 -18.43
N GLU A 161 1.29 4.01 -17.70
CA GLU A 161 1.80 2.74 -18.23
C GLU A 161 0.68 1.83 -18.76
N ILE A 162 -0.41 1.66 -18.00
CA ILE A 162 -1.59 0.89 -18.45
C ILE A 162 -2.21 1.51 -19.70
N LEU A 163 -2.42 2.83 -19.72
CA LEU A 163 -3.06 3.52 -20.84
C LEU A 163 -2.20 3.44 -22.11
N LYS A 164 -0.87 3.51 -21.98
CA LYS A 164 0.07 3.28 -23.08
C LYS A 164 -0.13 1.88 -23.67
N TRP A 165 -0.19 0.84 -22.84
CA TRP A 165 -0.43 -0.53 -23.29
C TRP A 165 -1.81 -0.73 -23.93
N MET A 166 -2.86 -0.11 -23.38
CA MET A 166 -4.20 -0.14 -23.97
C MET A 166 -4.22 0.43 -25.38
N ARG A 167 -3.49 1.52 -25.64
CA ARG A 167 -3.40 2.09 -26.99
C ARG A 167 -2.56 1.24 -27.95
N LEU A 168 -1.51 0.58 -27.46
CA LEU A 168 -0.66 -0.29 -28.27
C LEU A 168 -1.39 -1.55 -28.72
N ILE A 169 -2.14 -2.19 -27.82
CA ILE A 169 -2.81 -3.45 -28.14
C ILE A 169 -3.95 -3.27 -29.14
N THR A 170 -4.70 -2.16 -29.06
CA THR A 170 -5.76 -1.83 -30.03
C THR A 170 -5.24 -1.53 -31.44
N ARG A 171 -3.92 -1.45 -31.62
CA ARG A 171 -3.25 -1.18 -32.90
C ARG A 171 -2.43 -2.37 -33.40
N HIS A 172 -2.57 -3.54 -32.75
CA HIS A 172 -1.85 -4.78 -33.08
C HIS A 172 -0.33 -4.59 -33.13
N ALA A 173 0.19 -3.64 -32.35
CA ALA A 173 1.58 -3.21 -32.39
C ALA A 173 2.44 -3.83 -31.27
N SER A 174 1.92 -4.84 -30.55
CA SER A 174 2.60 -5.48 -29.42
C SER A 174 2.83 -6.97 -29.65
N GLU A 175 4.04 -7.45 -29.37
CA GLU A 175 4.31 -8.89 -29.28
C GLU A 175 3.63 -9.49 -28.05
N TYR A 176 2.90 -10.59 -28.23
CA TYR A 176 2.06 -11.24 -27.20
C TYR A 176 2.84 -11.63 -25.93
N THR A 177 4.11 -12.04 -26.05
CA THR A 177 4.95 -12.48 -24.93
C THR A 177 5.40 -11.33 -24.03
N VAL A 178 5.80 -10.20 -24.61
CA VAL A 178 6.25 -9.00 -23.89
C VAL A 178 5.12 -8.43 -23.02
N LEU A 179 3.91 -8.37 -23.57
CA LEU A 179 2.74 -7.84 -22.86
C LEU A 179 2.35 -8.68 -21.63
N LYS A 180 2.58 -9.99 -21.64
CA LYS A 180 2.26 -10.86 -20.49
C LYS A 180 3.14 -10.57 -19.28
N GLU A 181 4.43 -10.34 -19.49
CA GLU A 181 5.37 -9.99 -18.41
C GLU A 181 5.02 -8.62 -17.82
N ASP A 182 4.72 -7.64 -18.68
CA ASP A 182 4.31 -6.31 -18.26
C ASP A 182 2.96 -6.29 -17.52
N LEU A 183 2.03 -7.20 -17.85
CA LEU A 183 0.80 -7.36 -17.09
C LEU A 183 1.03 -7.84 -15.65
N MET A 184 2.11 -8.62 -15.40
CA MET A 184 2.49 -9.03 -14.05
C MET A 184 3.12 -7.86 -13.28
N THR A 185 4.04 -7.11 -13.89
CA THR A 185 4.67 -5.95 -13.27
C THR A 185 3.65 -4.85 -12.93
N LEU A 186 2.70 -4.58 -13.82
CA LEU A 186 1.58 -3.66 -13.59
C LEU A 186 0.70 -4.10 -12.42
N ARG A 187 0.47 -5.40 -12.24
CA ARG A 187 -0.27 -5.91 -11.07
C ARG A 187 0.49 -5.65 -9.77
N GLU A 188 1.80 -5.85 -9.76
CA GLU A 188 2.63 -5.50 -8.59
C GLU A 188 2.62 -4.00 -8.30
N HIS A 189 2.60 -3.17 -9.35
CA HIS A 189 2.46 -1.72 -9.21
C HIS A 189 1.16 -1.35 -8.50
N ILE A 190 0.02 -1.96 -8.85
CA ILE A 190 -1.25 -1.75 -8.13
C ILE A 190 -1.19 -2.19 -6.66
N ILE A 191 -0.53 -3.32 -6.35
CA ILE A 191 -0.36 -3.77 -4.96
C ILE A 191 0.45 -2.74 -4.16
N LYS A 192 1.56 -2.25 -4.72
CA LYS A 192 2.38 -1.19 -4.10
C LYS A 192 1.58 0.12 -3.93
N THR A 193 0.74 0.49 -4.88
CA THR A 193 -0.16 1.66 -4.77
C THR A 193 -1.13 1.52 -3.59
N ASN A 194 -1.75 0.34 -3.44
CA ASN A 194 -2.63 0.06 -2.30
C ASN A 194 -1.89 0.14 -0.96
N GLN A 195 -0.63 -0.31 -0.91
CA GLN A 195 0.20 -0.18 0.28
C GLN A 195 0.46 1.30 0.65
N TYR A 196 0.78 2.15 -0.33
CA TYR A 196 0.89 3.59 -0.10
C TYR A 196 -0.42 4.24 0.34
N TYR A 197 -1.56 3.77 -0.18
CA TYR A 197 -2.87 4.21 0.25
C TYR A 197 -3.12 3.91 1.73
N LEU A 198 -2.75 2.71 2.20
CA LEU A 198 -2.84 2.35 3.61
C LEU A 198 -1.94 3.24 4.48
N PHE A 199 -0.71 3.50 4.06
CA PHE A 199 0.18 4.42 4.79
C PHE A 199 -0.37 5.84 4.87
N TYR A 200 -0.92 6.36 3.78
CA TYR A 200 -1.57 7.67 3.78
C TYR A 200 -2.81 7.69 4.68
N LYS A 201 -3.61 6.61 4.68
CA LYS A 201 -4.81 6.47 5.54
C LYS A 201 -4.44 6.42 7.03
N GLU A 202 -3.37 5.73 7.39
CA GLU A 202 -2.89 5.57 8.78
C GLU A 202 -2.21 6.82 9.35
N GLU A 203 -1.69 7.69 8.49
CA GLU A 203 -1.04 8.92 8.92
C GLU A 203 -2.05 9.83 9.64
N ARG A 204 -1.91 9.99 10.96
CA ARG A 204 -2.77 10.90 11.73
C ARG A 204 -2.27 12.33 11.58
N ASN A 205 -3.14 13.23 11.14
CA ASN A 205 -2.90 14.66 11.30
C ASN A 205 -3.07 14.99 12.80
N TYR A 206 -1.99 15.42 13.47
CA TYR A 206 -2.01 15.82 14.89
C TYR A 206 -2.99 16.98 15.18
N ILE A 207 -3.45 17.69 14.14
CA ILE A 207 -4.37 18.82 14.22
C ILE A 207 -5.75 18.40 13.70
N ARG A 208 -6.75 18.39 14.58
CA ARG A 208 -8.16 18.00 14.33
C ARG A 208 -8.80 18.72 13.13
N GLN A 209 -8.42 19.98 12.87
CA GLN A 209 -8.93 20.79 11.74
C GLN A 209 -8.58 20.24 10.34
N LYS A 210 -7.57 19.36 10.22
CA LYS A 210 -7.17 18.76 8.92
C LYS A 210 -7.78 17.39 8.64
N GLN A 211 -8.76 16.93 9.42
CA GLN A 211 -9.35 15.59 9.26
C GLN A 211 -10.34 15.51 8.09
N PHE A 212 -11.21 16.50 7.91
CA PHE A 212 -12.21 16.51 6.84
C PHE A 212 -11.60 16.61 5.41
N PRO A 213 -10.61 17.50 5.14
CA PRO A 213 -9.95 17.54 3.83
C PRO A 213 -9.23 16.23 3.49
N LYS A 214 -8.59 15.60 4.49
CA LYS A 214 -7.92 14.30 4.32
C LYS A 214 -8.90 13.17 4.01
N GLY A 215 -10.06 13.15 4.67
CA GLY A 215 -11.13 12.19 4.37
C GLY A 215 -11.59 12.25 2.90
N ARG A 216 -11.77 13.46 2.36
CA ARG A 216 -12.13 13.64 0.94
C ARG A 216 -11.04 13.17 -0.01
N LYS A 217 -9.78 13.51 0.26
CA LYS A 217 -8.63 13.00 -0.51
C LYS A 217 -8.55 11.46 -0.48
N LEU A 218 -8.81 10.83 0.67
CA LEU A 218 -8.86 9.37 0.77
C LEU A 218 -9.96 8.75 -0.10
N VAL A 219 -11.11 9.40 -0.24
CA VAL A 219 -12.17 8.95 -1.15
C VAL A 219 -11.71 9.07 -2.61
N LEU A 220 -11.07 10.17 -2.98
CA LEU A 220 -10.53 10.38 -4.32
C LEU A 220 -9.46 9.34 -4.68
N TYR A 221 -8.45 9.16 -3.83
CA TYR A 221 -7.40 8.17 -4.09
C TYR A 221 -7.95 6.75 -4.17
N ARG A 222 -8.95 6.40 -3.33
CA ARG A 222 -9.61 5.10 -3.43
C ARG A 222 -10.29 4.92 -4.79
N GLN A 223 -11.00 5.95 -5.26
CA GLN A 223 -11.63 5.87 -6.58
C GLN A 223 -10.59 5.85 -7.71
N MET A 224 -9.52 6.64 -7.63
CA MET A 224 -8.42 6.58 -8.62
C MET A 224 -7.84 5.17 -8.72
N ILE A 225 -7.53 4.53 -7.59
CA ILE A 225 -7.03 3.15 -7.56
C ILE A 225 -8.04 2.18 -8.18
N ALA A 226 -9.33 2.33 -7.87
CA ALA A 226 -10.38 1.50 -8.46
C ALA A 226 -10.44 1.66 -9.98
N THR A 227 -10.41 2.90 -10.48
CA THR A 227 -10.42 3.22 -11.91
C THR A 227 -9.16 2.72 -12.62
N THR A 228 -7.96 2.87 -12.03
CA THR A 228 -6.71 2.29 -12.56
C THR A 228 -6.75 0.76 -12.58
N THR A 229 -7.34 0.13 -11.57
CA THR A 229 -7.51 -1.33 -11.52
C THR A 229 -8.44 -1.81 -12.64
N LYS A 230 -9.52 -1.08 -12.89
CA LYS A 230 -10.47 -1.37 -13.98
C LYS A 230 -9.85 -1.16 -15.36
N ALA A 231 -8.99 -0.16 -15.53
CA ALA A 231 -8.18 -0.02 -16.73
C ALA A 231 -7.28 -1.25 -16.96
N LEU A 232 -6.62 -1.77 -15.91
CA LEU A 232 -5.80 -2.98 -16.00
C LEU A 232 -6.64 -4.24 -16.31
N GLU A 233 -7.82 -4.39 -15.72
CA GLU A 233 -8.76 -5.47 -16.04
C GLU A 233 -9.18 -5.42 -17.51
N THR A 234 -9.49 -4.23 -18.02
CA THR A 234 -9.83 -3.99 -19.43
C THR A 234 -8.67 -4.37 -20.34
N LEU A 235 -7.44 -3.92 -20.03
CA LEU A 235 -6.23 -4.28 -20.78
C LEU A 235 -6.01 -5.80 -20.82
N LYS A 236 -6.16 -6.49 -19.69
CA LYS A 236 -6.04 -7.96 -19.61
C LYS A 236 -7.08 -8.66 -20.47
N SER A 237 -8.30 -8.14 -20.52
CA SER A 237 -9.36 -8.69 -21.35
C SER A 237 -9.09 -8.46 -22.83
N LEU A 238 -8.66 -7.26 -23.22
CA LEU A 238 -8.25 -6.96 -24.59
C LEU A 238 -7.14 -7.91 -25.05
N HIS A 239 -6.15 -8.16 -24.21
CA HIS A 239 -5.05 -9.08 -24.53
C HIS A 239 -5.48 -10.53 -24.64
N ARG A 240 -6.34 -10.99 -23.73
CA ARG A 240 -6.87 -12.36 -23.78
C ARG A 240 -7.68 -12.62 -25.04
N HIS A 241 -8.41 -11.62 -25.52
CA HIS A 241 -9.36 -11.72 -26.63
C HIS A 241 -8.86 -11.03 -27.91
N GLU A 242 -7.55 -10.83 -28.04
CA GLU A 242 -6.94 -10.13 -29.17
C GLU A 242 -7.23 -10.84 -30.51
N ASN A 243 -7.21 -12.17 -30.52
CA ASN A 243 -7.50 -12.98 -31.71
C ASN A 243 -8.96 -12.83 -32.13
N GLU A 244 -9.91 -12.96 -31.19
CA GLU A 244 -11.34 -12.79 -31.48
C GLU A 244 -11.67 -11.37 -31.92
N LEU A 245 -11.03 -10.36 -31.32
CA LEU A 245 -11.18 -8.96 -31.75
C LEU A 245 -10.66 -8.76 -33.17
N SER A 246 -9.56 -9.42 -33.55
CA SER A 246 -9.00 -9.33 -34.90
C SER A 246 -9.85 -10.00 -35.97
N GLN A 247 -10.71 -10.95 -35.58
CA GLN A 247 -11.65 -11.65 -36.46
C GLN A 247 -13.03 -10.98 -36.53
N ALA A 248 -13.30 -10.02 -35.65
CA ALA A 248 -14.56 -9.28 -35.63
C ALA A 248 -14.73 -8.39 -36.88
N PRO A 249 -15.95 -7.95 -37.22
CA PRO A 249 -16.17 -7.02 -38.33
C PRO A 249 -15.38 -5.71 -38.13
N ASP A 250 -14.85 -5.16 -39.23
CA ASP A 250 -14.04 -3.92 -39.22
C ASP A 250 -14.72 -2.76 -38.46
N LYS A 251 -16.05 -2.68 -38.56
CA LYS A 251 -16.85 -1.68 -37.86
C LYS A 251 -16.77 -1.85 -36.34
N LEU A 252 -16.87 -3.08 -35.82
CA LEU A 252 -16.74 -3.36 -34.38
C LEU A 252 -15.30 -3.14 -33.90
N GLN A 253 -14.30 -3.54 -34.68
CA GLN A 253 -12.89 -3.29 -34.36
C GLN A 253 -12.61 -1.79 -34.21
N LYS A 254 -13.09 -0.99 -35.18
CA LYS A 254 -12.95 0.47 -35.16
C LYS A 254 -13.63 1.08 -33.94
N LEU A 255 -14.87 0.66 -33.63
CA LEU A 255 -15.61 1.16 -32.46
C LEU A 255 -14.89 0.85 -31.14
N VAL A 256 -14.37 -0.36 -30.98
CA VAL A 256 -13.58 -0.72 -29.79
C VAL A 256 -12.34 0.16 -29.68
N ARG A 257 -11.59 0.35 -30.78
CA ARG A 257 -10.39 1.20 -30.80
C ARG A 257 -10.70 2.65 -30.45
N ASP A 258 -11.70 3.25 -31.11
CA ASP A 258 -12.10 4.64 -30.88
C ASP A 258 -12.57 4.84 -29.43
N GLN A 259 -13.28 3.87 -28.88
CA GLN A 259 -13.73 3.88 -27.49
C GLN A 259 -12.55 3.80 -26.52
N ILE A 260 -11.57 2.92 -26.73
CA ILE A 260 -10.36 2.83 -25.89
C ILE A 260 -9.52 4.10 -25.98
N ASP A 261 -9.31 4.65 -27.18
CA ASP A 261 -8.60 5.92 -27.36
C ASP A 261 -9.32 7.06 -26.62
N CYS A 262 -10.66 7.10 -26.66
CA CYS A 262 -11.45 8.07 -25.90
C CYS A 262 -11.27 7.91 -24.38
N LEU A 263 -11.48 6.70 -23.85
CA LEU A 263 -11.40 6.42 -22.41
C LEU A 263 -10.00 6.66 -21.85
N THR A 264 -8.94 6.31 -22.59
CA THR A 264 -7.56 6.56 -22.16
C THR A 264 -7.25 8.06 -22.09
N ASN A 265 -7.64 8.83 -23.11
CA ASN A 265 -7.50 10.28 -23.09
C ASN A 265 -8.31 10.93 -21.97
N TYR A 266 -9.51 10.41 -21.69
CA TYR A 266 -10.35 10.91 -20.60
C TYR A 266 -9.70 10.68 -19.24
N HIS A 267 -9.16 9.49 -19.00
CA HIS A 267 -8.48 9.18 -17.73
C HIS A 267 -7.27 10.09 -17.49
N GLU A 268 -6.42 10.31 -18.51
CA GLU A 268 -5.28 11.24 -18.39
C GLU A 268 -5.74 12.66 -18.03
N ARG A 269 -6.79 13.16 -18.70
CA ARG A 269 -7.35 14.49 -18.42
C ARG A 269 -7.90 14.61 -17.00
N ILE A 270 -8.58 13.58 -16.50
CA ILE A 270 -9.08 13.55 -15.12
C ILE A 270 -7.92 13.67 -14.11
N LEU A 271 -6.82 12.95 -14.32
CA LEU A 271 -5.66 13.02 -13.44
C LEU A 271 -4.95 14.38 -13.51
N LEU A 272 -4.81 14.96 -14.71
CA LEU A 272 -4.25 16.31 -14.88
C LEU A 272 -5.13 17.39 -14.25
N LYS A 273 -6.46 17.23 -14.31
CA LYS A 273 -7.44 18.09 -13.64
C LYS A 273 -7.21 18.03 -12.13
N TYR A 274 -7.08 16.84 -11.53
CA TYR A 274 -6.79 16.72 -10.10
C TYR A 274 -5.52 17.46 -9.68
N ASN A 275 -4.45 17.40 -10.49
CA ASN A 275 -3.19 18.11 -10.21
C ASN A 275 -3.25 19.63 -10.50
N GLY A 276 -4.40 20.18 -10.87
CA GLY A 276 -4.57 21.61 -11.17
C GLY A 276 -3.87 22.08 -12.45
N LYS A 277 -3.28 21.17 -13.25
CA LYS A 277 -2.61 21.49 -14.52
C LYS A 277 -3.61 21.78 -15.66
N LEU A 278 -4.89 21.49 -15.45
CA LEU A 278 -6.01 21.81 -16.33
C LEU A 278 -7.03 22.67 -15.55
N ARG A 279 -7.35 23.88 -16.06
CA ARG A 279 -8.37 24.76 -15.47
C ARG A 279 -9.75 24.09 -15.58
N SER A 280 -10.57 24.20 -14.54
CA SER A 280 -12.00 23.81 -14.52
C SER A 280 -12.83 24.71 -15.45
N GLN A 281 -12.57 24.69 -16.75
CA GLN A 281 -13.62 25.08 -17.69
C GLN A 281 -14.73 24.04 -17.61
N PRO A 282 -16.01 24.44 -17.75
CA PRO A 282 -17.09 23.49 -17.77
C PRO A 282 -16.83 22.57 -18.94
N ILE A 283 -16.58 21.30 -18.65
CA ILE A 283 -16.42 20.25 -19.65
C ILE A 283 -17.81 19.93 -20.23
N GLN A 284 -18.67 20.94 -20.44
CA GLN A 284 -20.01 20.74 -20.94
C GLN A 284 -19.94 20.30 -22.41
N SER A 285 -19.05 20.92 -23.20
CA SER A 285 -18.88 20.54 -24.61
C SER A 285 -18.12 19.22 -24.81
N THR A 286 -17.26 18.81 -23.88
CA THR A 286 -16.51 17.54 -24.02
C THR A 286 -17.16 16.38 -23.28
N VAL A 287 -17.88 16.58 -22.15
CA VAL A 287 -18.64 15.52 -21.45
C VAL A 287 -19.83 15.08 -22.30
N ASP A 288 -20.50 16.01 -22.98
CA ASP A 288 -21.58 15.69 -23.90
C ASP A 288 -21.08 15.02 -25.20
N GLU A 289 -19.77 15.13 -25.52
CA GLU A 289 -19.09 14.37 -26.59
C GLU A 289 -18.39 13.08 -26.10
N LEU A 290 -18.30 12.86 -24.79
CA LEU A 290 -17.21 12.05 -24.20
C LEU A 290 -17.35 10.55 -24.32
N CYS A 291 -18.43 10.03 -24.90
CA CYS A 291 -18.54 8.64 -25.37
C CYS A 291 -19.98 8.36 -25.87
N TYR A 292 -20.48 9.11 -26.87
CA TYR A 292 -21.65 8.63 -27.65
C TYR A 292 -21.43 7.18 -28.14
N GLY A 293 -20.14 6.81 -28.34
CA GLY A 293 -19.67 5.46 -28.62
C GLY A 293 -20.11 4.38 -27.64
N LYS A 294 -20.44 4.63 -26.36
CA LYS A 294 -20.91 3.55 -25.45
C LYS A 294 -22.23 2.95 -25.94
N GLN A 295 -23.19 3.80 -26.31
CA GLN A 295 -24.48 3.36 -26.85
C GLN A 295 -24.28 2.69 -28.22
N PHE A 296 -23.54 3.35 -29.13
CA PHE A 296 -23.26 2.79 -30.45
C PHE A 296 -22.48 1.46 -30.42
N LEU A 297 -21.50 1.32 -29.51
CA LEU A 297 -20.74 0.08 -29.31
C LEU A 297 -21.64 -1.03 -28.77
N THR A 298 -22.54 -0.69 -27.83
CA THR A 298 -23.50 -1.65 -27.28
C THR A 298 -24.49 -2.10 -28.35
N ASP A 299 -25.04 -1.16 -29.13
CA ASP A 299 -26.01 -1.44 -30.18
C ASP A 299 -25.38 -2.26 -31.32
N GLU A 300 -24.17 -1.91 -31.75
CA GLU A 300 -23.45 -2.66 -32.77
C GLU A 300 -23.06 -4.06 -32.28
N PHE A 301 -22.62 -4.19 -31.03
CA PHE A 301 -22.31 -5.47 -30.43
C PHE A 301 -23.57 -6.36 -30.31
N LEU A 302 -24.72 -5.80 -29.93
CA LEU A 302 -25.98 -6.54 -29.87
C LEU A 302 -26.49 -6.96 -31.26
N ALA A 303 -26.24 -6.14 -32.29
CA ALA A 303 -26.53 -6.50 -33.68
C ALA A 303 -25.65 -7.68 -34.13
N TYR A 304 -24.35 -7.62 -33.85
CA TYR A 304 -23.40 -8.70 -34.13
C TYR A 304 -23.70 -9.99 -33.36
N TYR A 305 -24.22 -9.88 -32.14
CA TYR A 305 -24.60 -11.02 -31.29
C TYR A 305 -25.80 -11.81 -31.83
N LYS A 306 -26.72 -11.16 -32.55
CA LYS A 306 -27.93 -11.81 -33.08
C LYS A 306 -27.65 -12.75 -34.26
N ASP A 307 -26.51 -12.60 -34.93
CA ASP A 307 -26.19 -13.35 -36.16
C ASP A 307 -25.42 -14.66 -35.92
N ASP A 308 -24.83 -14.88 -34.72
CA ASP A 308 -24.01 -16.08 -34.48
C ASP A 308 -23.89 -16.43 -32.98
N GLU A 309 -24.37 -17.62 -32.57
CA GLU A 309 -24.30 -18.12 -31.17
C GLU A 309 -22.84 -18.30 -30.68
N VAL A 310 -21.86 -18.32 -31.58
CA VAL A 310 -20.42 -18.50 -31.27
C VAL A 310 -19.75 -17.21 -30.76
N ASN A 311 -20.39 -16.04 -30.92
CA ASN A 311 -19.80 -14.71 -30.66
C ASN A 311 -19.85 -14.21 -29.20
N VAL A 312 -20.26 -15.05 -28.24
CA VAL A 312 -20.28 -14.73 -26.79
C VAL A 312 -18.89 -14.35 -26.24
N ARG A 313 -17.82 -14.71 -26.95
CA ARG A 313 -16.43 -14.56 -26.49
C ARG A 313 -15.95 -13.11 -26.35
N LEU A 314 -16.57 -12.15 -27.05
CA LEU A 314 -16.23 -10.72 -26.96
C LEU A 314 -17.03 -9.97 -25.88
N PHE A 315 -18.08 -10.59 -25.32
CA PHE A 315 -18.89 -9.98 -24.26
C PHE A 315 -18.06 -9.46 -23.07
N PRO A 316 -17.07 -10.20 -22.54
CA PRO A 316 -16.25 -9.72 -21.42
C PRO A 316 -15.49 -8.43 -21.75
N VAL A 317 -15.02 -8.27 -22.98
CA VAL A 317 -14.31 -7.07 -23.43
C VAL A 317 -15.24 -5.86 -23.40
N ILE A 318 -16.42 -5.97 -24.02
CA ILE A 318 -17.39 -4.88 -24.09
C ILE A 318 -17.91 -4.51 -22.70
N ALA A 319 -18.22 -5.50 -21.86
CA ALA A 319 -18.66 -5.27 -20.49
C ALA A 319 -17.61 -4.51 -19.66
N LEU A 320 -16.32 -4.87 -19.78
CA LEU A 320 -15.24 -4.19 -19.06
C LEU A 320 -14.98 -2.77 -19.58
N ILE A 321 -15.12 -2.53 -20.88
CA ILE A 321 -15.05 -1.18 -21.46
C ILE A 321 -16.16 -0.29 -20.88
N ILE A 322 -17.38 -0.83 -20.77
CA ILE A 322 -18.53 -0.13 -20.19
C ILE A 322 -18.31 0.17 -18.71
N ASP A 323 -17.91 -0.82 -17.90
CA ASP A 323 -17.64 -0.65 -16.47
C ASP A 323 -16.51 0.36 -16.25
N TYR A 324 -15.43 0.28 -17.04
CA TYR A 324 -14.34 1.24 -16.97
C TYR A 324 -14.80 2.69 -17.26
N SER A 325 -15.67 2.89 -18.25
CA SER A 325 -16.30 4.18 -18.53
C SER A 325 -17.07 4.72 -17.33
N GLU A 326 -17.89 3.89 -16.69
CA GLU A 326 -18.69 4.29 -15.53
C GLU A 326 -17.80 4.68 -14.32
N GLN A 327 -16.70 3.95 -14.10
CA GLN A 327 -15.73 4.30 -13.07
C GLN A 327 -15.02 5.63 -13.33
N LEU A 328 -14.77 5.97 -14.60
CA LEU A 328 -14.19 7.26 -15.00
C LEU A 328 -15.17 8.41 -14.78
N GLU A 329 -16.43 8.24 -15.14
CA GLU A 329 -17.48 9.23 -14.87
C GLU A 329 -17.63 9.51 -13.37
N HIS A 330 -17.65 8.45 -12.55
CA HIS A 330 -17.72 8.58 -11.11
C HIS A 330 -16.48 9.29 -10.55
N LEU A 331 -15.29 8.97 -11.03
CA LEU A 331 -14.05 9.64 -10.64
C LEU A 331 -14.08 11.13 -10.99
N ASN A 332 -14.52 11.50 -12.20
CA ASN A 332 -14.62 12.89 -12.60
C ASN A 332 -15.62 13.67 -11.72
N LYS A 333 -16.80 13.10 -11.43
CA LYS A 333 -17.79 13.70 -10.53
C LYS A 333 -17.21 13.98 -9.14
N LEU A 334 -16.43 13.05 -8.59
CA LEU A 334 -15.76 13.24 -7.31
C LEU A 334 -14.71 14.36 -7.36
N ILE A 335 -13.91 14.43 -8.43
CA ILE A 335 -12.89 15.48 -8.62
C ILE A 335 -13.54 16.85 -8.81
N GLU A 336 -14.64 16.94 -9.55
CA GLU A 336 -15.40 18.18 -9.72
C GLU A 336 -15.97 18.68 -8.39
N SER A 337 -16.59 17.79 -7.62
CA SER A 337 -17.05 18.11 -6.27
C SER A 337 -15.89 18.59 -5.38
N PHE A 338 -14.74 17.92 -5.44
CA PHE A 338 -13.56 18.31 -4.66
C PHE A 338 -13.02 19.70 -5.05
N GLN A 339 -13.00 20.06 -6.32
CA GLN A 339 -12.51 21.36 -6.81
C GLN A 339 -13.51 22.50 -6.60
N THR A 340 -14.80 22.20 -6.61
CA THR A 340 -15.87 23.20 -6.53
C THR A 340 -16.08 23.66 -5.09
N TYR A 341 -15.99 22.74 -4.13
CA TYR A 341 -16.27 23.02 -2.72
C TYR A 341 -14.98 23.14 -1.88
N HIS A 342 -14.95 24.06 -0.91
CA HIS A 342 -13.84 24.23 0.06
C HIS A 342 -12.44 24.52 -0.55
N LYS A 343 -12.37 25.43 -1.52
CA LYS A 343 -11.15 25.79 -2.27
C LYS A 343 -9.94 26.17 -1.41
N GLU A 344 -10.15 26.85 -0.28
CA GLU A 344 -9.06 27.24 0.65
C GLU A 344 -8.45 26.05 1.42
N GLN A 345 -9.17 24.93 1.55
CA GLN A 345 -8.74 23.74 2.29
C GLN A 345 -8.33 22.58 1.37
N ASN A 346 -8.76 22.61 0.11
CA ASN A 346 -8.57 21.56 -0.89
C ASN A 346 -7.36 21.85 -1.81
N GLU A 347 -6.25 22.31 -1.23
CA GLU A 347 -5.01 22.46 -1.99
C GLU A 347 -4.34 21.10 -2.23
N VAL A 348 -4.08 20.81 -3.50
CA VAL A 348 -3.27 19.67 -3.95
C VAL A 348 -1.81 20.13 -3.96
N ARG A 349 -1.11 19.91 -2.84
CA ARG A 349 0.31 20.25 -2.70
C ARG A 349 1.17 19.05 -3.08
N ILE A 350 1.24 18.75 -4.37
CA ILE A 350 2.14 17.70 -4.90
C ILE A 350 3.46 18.38 -5.27
N SER A 351 4.54 18.12 -4.54
CA SER A 351 5.87 18.66 -4.86
C SER A 351 6.56 17.79 -5.93
N GLU A 352 6.95 18.39 -7.06
CA GLU A 352 7.71 17.70 -8.12
C GLU A 352 9.16 17.36 -7.69
N LYS A 353 9.69 18.03 -6.65
CA LYS A 353 11.08 17.90 -6.21
C LYS A 353 11.44 16.61 -5.46
N GLU A 354 10.48 15.84 -4.99
CA GLU A 354 10.72 14.67 -4.12
C GLU A 354 10.71 13.32 -4.86
N ILE A 355 10.60 13.33 -6.20
CA ILE A 355 10.63 12.12 -7.05
C ILE A 355 11.99 11.40 -6.97
N ILE A 356 13.03 12.04 -6.43
CA ILE A 356 14.42 11.57 -6.47
C ILE A 356 14.87 10.88 -5.16
N ASP A 357 14.05 10.88 -4.09
CA ASP A 357 14.43 10.40 -2.73
C ASP A 357 13.67 9.17 -2.17
#